data_AF-A0A0K3CJ20-F1
#
_entry.id   AF-A0A0K3CJ20-F1
#
_cell.length_a   1.000
_cell.length_b   1.000
_cell.length_c   1.000
_cell.angle_alpha   90.00
_cell.angle_beta   90.00
_cell.angle_gamma   90.00
#
_symmetry.space_group_name_H-M   'P 1'
#
loop_
_entity.id
_entity.type
_entity.pdbx_description
1 polymer ?
#
loop_
_entity_poly.entity_id
_entity_poly.type
_entity_poly.pdbx_seq_one_letter_code
_entity_poly.pdbx_strand_id
1 'polypeptide(L)'
;MTPLPTNAVRVDLGMVGMLSDEDTTSRPTGFLSLPDELIVRIYASTLALDIRILPMENPFDKWKIAFVNRRIYEIAKPVFLSHVAVFDGSDPLPNVLSFLAGQAEPLRTTRSLYLEVDAILLALATALAPRLFPNLTSLTLAASHDDDSDDRYILSRRATDILPQLQQPRSLEIEGYDSLADETFALSRLPCLQSLRLRRSMTNELSVELLRDPSGTALSELEIYSQDALPSTLSLPWERLSALTLQFWEEYACYEALRKDLEGMKSHRDQLPLRSLDVNAPWKEVSFSSVTAEHPHVKAFVGFLKVVFRRARVSRLKIQGLTSWPPQLELLRNEGLERLELRWTGRETRGAETPDPPRRVLPLPSLHHIFSCFPKLTHFDLDIRFLRQCGDGDWLYQNGDPASPLADIFEPNLTSLVRYLRSTTIVHFTFRPSRIPDDPDDKVELRWTRTSPDEDFIYSKWTCVH
;
A
#
# COMPACT_ATOMS: atom_id res chain seq x y z
N MET A 1 -7.29 -71.66 -20.76
CA MET A 1 -6.07 -70.82 -20.62
C MET A 1 -5.93 -69.97 -21.86
N THR A 2 -6.25 -68.69 -21.74
CA THR A 2 -5.53 -67.56 -22.37
C THR A 2 -5.88 -66.32 -21.54
N PRO A 3 -4.91 -65.41 -21.29
CA PRO A 3 -4.94 -64.51 -20.15
C PRO A 3 -5.54 -63.14 -20.48
N LEU A 4 -6.08 -62.47 -19.45
CA LEU A 4 -6.34 -61.04 -19.46
C LEU A 4 -5.03 -60.25 -19.63
N PRO A 5 -5.02 -59.16 -20.42
CA PRO A 5 -4.06 -58.09 -20.25
C PRO A 5 -4.68 -56.90 -19.50
N THR A 6 -3.79 -56.32 -18.70
CA THR A 6 -3.96 -55.30 -17.67
C THR A 6 -4.22 -53.91 -18.26
N ASN A 7 -4.98 -53.11 -17.50
CA ASN A 7 -5.28 -51.70 -17.73
C ASN A 7 -4.01 -50.84 -17.93
N ALA A 8 -4.04 -50.04 -19.00
CA ALA A 8 -3.41 -48.72 -19.02
C ALA A 8 -4.45 -47.75 -19.62
N VAL A 9 -5.25 -47.13 -18.76
CA VAL A 9 -6.13 -46.02 -19.15
C VAL A 9 -5.24 -44.83 -19.46
N ARG A 10 -4.98 -44.59 -20.74
CA ARG A 10 -4.59 -43.26 -21.22
C ARG A 10 -5.84 -42.38 -21.09
N VAL A 11 -5.77 -41.42 -20.17
CA VAL A 11 -6.69 -40.29 -20.13
C VAL A 11 -6.28 -39.37 -21.27
N ASP A 12 -6.97 -39.48 -22.40
CA ASP A 12 -6.92 -38.46 -23.44
C ASP A 12 -7.57 -37.19 -22.87
N LEU A 13 -6.73 -36.18 -22.63
CA LEU A 13 -7.14 -34.79 -22.42
C LEU A 13 -7.75 -34.28 -23.72
N GLY A 14 -9.05 -34.52 -23.90
CA GLY A 14 -9.83 -34.05 -25.03
C GLY A 14 -9.90 -32.52 -25.07
N MET A 15 -9.10 -31.93 -25.96
CA MET A 15 -9.39 -30.63 -26.55
C MET A 15 -10.60 -30.72 -27.51
N VAL A 16 -11.22 -29.55 -27.71
CA VAL A 16 -12.23 -29.20 -28.74
C VAL A 16 -13.68 -29.54 -28.38
N GLY A 17 -14.27 -28.69 -27.54
CA GLY A 17 -15.73 -28.52 -27.47
C GLY A 17 -16.19 -27.57 -28.56
N MET A 18 -16.68 -28.13 -29.67
CA MET A 18 -17.47 -27.42 -30.68
C MET A 18 -18.70 -26.80 -30.00
N LEU A 19 -18.97 -25.54 -30.34
CA LEU A 19 -20.17 -24.79 -29.96
C LEU A 19 -21.42 -25.54 -30.45
N SER A 20 -22.22 -26.08 -29.53
CA SER A 20 -23.63 -26.39 -29.79
C SER A 20 -24.45 -25.16 -29.41
N ASP A 21 -24.81 -24.35 -30.40
CA ASP A 21 -26.04 -23.57 -30.31
C ASP A 21 -27.21 -24.56 -30.30
N GLU A 22 -28.13 -24.40 -29.35
CA GLU A 22 -29.44 -25.05 -29.16
C GLU A 22 -29.59 -25.95 -27.91
N ASP A 23 -30.17 -25.36 -26.86
CA ASP A 23 -31.31 -25.97 -26.14
C ASP A 23 -32.16 -24.86 -25.50
N THR A 24 -33.32 -24.58 -26.11
CA THR A 24 -34.20 -23.42 -25.85
C THR A 24 -35.42 -23.75 -24.98
N THR A 25 -35.24 -24.39 -23.81
CA THR A 25 -36.39 -24.56 -22.87
C THR A 25 -36.10 -24.44 -21.37
N SER A 26 -34.85 -24.44 -20.90
CA SER A 26 -34.54 -24.14 -19.49
C SER A 26 -34.07 -22.69 -19.35
N ARG A 27 -34.70 -21.91 -18.46
CA ARG A 27 -34.11 -20.62 -18.03
C ARG A 27 -32.67 -20.89 -17.60
N PRO A 28 -31.68 -20.11 -18.08
CA PRO A 28 -30.31 -20.30 -17.62
C PRO A 28 -30.30 -20.23 -16.09
N THR A 29 -29.62 -21.17 -15.43
CA THR A 29 -29.42 -21.20 -13.98
C THR A 29 -27.95 -20.93 -13.68
N GLY A 30 -27.66 -20.27 -12.56
CA GLY A 30 -26.28 -19.98 -12.13
C GLY A 30 -25.74 -18.67 -12.72
N PHE A 31 -24.43 -18.58 -12.97
CA PHE A 31 -23.78 -17.32 -13.36
C PHE A 31 -24.36 -16.69 -14.64
N LEU A 32 -24.82 -17.52 -15.59
CA LEU A 32 -25.47 -17.08 -16.83
C LEU A 32 -26.84 -16.43 -16.60
N SER A 33 -27.48 -16.70 -15.46
CA SER A 33 -28.80 -16.15 -15.10
C SER A 33 -28.71 -14.80 -14.39
N LEU A 34 -27.50 -14.32 -14.08
CA LEU A 34 -27.31 -13.07 -13.38
C LEU A 34 -27.58 -11.86 -14.30
N PRO A 35 -28.13 -10.76 -13.75
CA PRO A 35 -28.15 -9.46 -14.40
C PRO A 35 -26.75 -8.98 -14.78
N ASP A 36 -26.64 -8.27 -15.91
CA ASP A 36 -25.37 -7.75 -16.45
C ASP A 36 -24.60 -6.93 -15.39
N GLU A 37 -25.30 -6.08 -14.63
CA GLU A 37 -24.69 -5.27 -13.57
C GLU A 37 -24.00 -6.10 -12.48
N LEU A 38 -24.57 -7.25 -12.11
CA LEU A 38 -23.97 -8.13 -11.11
C LEU A 38 -22.74 -8.85 -11.68
N ILE A 39 -22.80 -9.27 -12.95
CA ILE A 39 -21.66 -9.86 -13.65
C ILE A 39 -20.49 -8.86 -13.71
N VAL A 40 -20.78 -7.60 -14.07
CA VAL A 40 -19.79 -6.50 -14.08
C VAL A 40 -19.19 -6.29 -12.70
N ARG A 41 -20.00 -6.22 -11.64
CA ARG A 41 -19.50 -6.03 -10.27
C ARG A 41 -18.63 -7.18 -9.81
N ILE A 42 -18.96 -8.42 -10.17
CA ILE A 42 -18.15 -9.59 -9.83
C ILE A 42 -16.77 -9.47 -10.47
N TYR A 43 -16.70 -9.25 -11.79
CA TYR A 43 -15.42 -9.13 -12.50
C TYR A 43 -14.60 -7.90 -12.09
N ALA A 44 -15.25 -6.77 -11.85
CA ALA A 44 -14.58 -5.58 -11.31
C ALA A 44 -13.99 -5.85 -9.92
N SER A 45 -14.66 -6.64 -9.08
CA SER A 45 -14.14 -7.00 -7.75
C SER A 45 -12.95 -7.96 -7.84
N THR A 46 -12.99 -8.91 -8.78
CA THR A 46 -11.87 -9.82 -9.05
C THR A 46 -10.65 -9.05 -9.54
N LEU A 47 -10.82 -8.11 -10.49
CA LEU A 47 -9.75 -7.23 -10.95
C LEU A 47 -9.19 -6.35 -9.82
N ALA A 48 -10.03 -5.81 -8.93
CA ALA A 48 -9.57 -5.00 -7.79
C ALA A 48 -8.77 -5.81 -6.74
N LEU A 49 -8.88 -7.14 -6.74
CA LEU A 49 -8.04 -8.03 -5.94
C LEU A 49 -6.71 -8.29 -6.66
N ASP A 50 -6.74 -8.50 -7.98
CA ASP A 50 -5.57 -8.77 -8.81
C ASP A 50 -4.69 -7.53 -9.07
N ILE A 51 -5.25 -6.31 -9.16
CA ILE A 51 -4.47 -5.07 -9.34
C ILE A 51 -3.51 -4.80 -8.16
N ARG A 52 -3.75 -5.39 -6.99
CA ARG A 52 -2.83 -5.34 -5.84
C ARG A 52 -1.71 -6.38 -5.90
N ILE A 53 -1.79 -7.32 -6.85
CA ILE A 53 -0.93 -8.50 -6.96
C ILE A 53 -0.23 -8.60 -8.32
N LEU A 54 -0.75 -7.98 -9.39
CA LEU A 54 -0.41 -8.28 -10.79
C LEU A 54 1.10 -8.48 -11.03
N PRO A 55 1.54 -9.76 -11.14
CA PRO A 55 2.84 -10.12 -11.65
C PRO A 55 2.70 -10.54 -13.12
N MET A 56 3.63 -10.07 -13.95
CA MET A 56 4.35 -10.88 -14.94
C MET A 56 3.65 -11.52 -16.15
N GLU A 57 2.33 -11.47 -16.36
CA GLU A 57 1.73 -12.13 -17.54
C GLU A 57 0.68 -11.30 -18.27
N ASN A 58 0.75 -11.31 -19.62
CA ASN A 58 -0.21 -10.67 -20.52
C ASN A 58 -1.60 -11.26 -20.32
N PRO A 59 -2.54 -10.51 -19.75
CA PRO A 59 -3.79 -11.10 -19.30
C PRO A 59 -4.71 -11.44 -20.49
N PHE A 60 -4.44 -10.90 -21.68
CA PHE A 60 -5.18 -11.20 -22.92
C PHE A 60 -5.14 -12.69 -23.32
N ASP A 61 -4.06 -13.41 -23.03
CA ASP A 61 -3.90 -14.82 -23.45
C ASP A 61 -4.63 -15.80 -22.53
N LYS A 62 -4.69 -15.53 -21.22
CA LYS A 62 -5.53 -16.29 -20.28
C LYS A 62 -7.02 -15.98 -20.47
N TRP A 63 -7.36 -14.75 -20.88
CA TRP A 63 -8.75 -14.30 -21.01
C TRP A 63 -9.52 -14.99 -22.11
N LYS A 64 -8.91 -15.28 -23.27
CA LYS A 64 -9.60 -16.00 -24.36
C LYS A 64 -10.07 -17.40 -23.95
N ILE A 65 -9.43 -18.00 -22.95
CA ILE A 65 -9.69 -19.37 -22.49
C ILE A 65 -10.70 -19.39 -21.32
N ALA A 66 -10.87 -18.27 -20.60
CA ALA A 66 -11.72 -18.18 -19.41
C ALA A 66 -13.22 -17.94 -19.68
N PHE A 67 -13.60 -17.50 -20.89
CA PHE A 67 -15.00 -17.19 -21.19
C PHE A 67 -15.70 -18.36 -21.88
N VAL A 68 -16.48 -19.09 -21.09
CA VAL A 68 -17.32 -20.21 -21.55
C VAL A 68 -18.55 -19.71 -22.35
N ASN A 69 -18.85 -18.40 -22.34
CA ASN A 69 -20.06 -17.84 -22.98
C ASN A 69 -19.85 -16.44 -23.58
N ARG A 70 -20.40 -16.23 -24.78
CA ARG A 70 -20.30 -14.98 -25.55
C ARG A 70 -20.94 -13.76 -24.86
N ARG A 71 -22.10 -13.89 -24.21
CA ARG A 71 -22.74 -12.76 -23.51
C ARG A 71 -21.86 -12.30 -22.36
N ILE A 72 -21.32 -13.23 -21.58
CA ILE A 72 -20.42 -12.90 -20.46
C ILE A 72 -19.17 -12.21 -20.99
N TYR A 73 -18.59 -12.72 -22.08
CA TYR A 73 -17.43 -12.09 -22.72
C TYR A 73 -17.70 -10.63 -23.08
N GLU A 74 -18.81 -10.32 -23.76
CA GLU A 74 -19.13 -8.94 -24.18
C GLU A 74 -19.39 -8.02 -22.98
N ILE A 75 -20.00 -8.51 -21.90
CA ILE A 75 -20.24 -7.72 -20.68
C ILE A 75 -18.94 -7.45 -19.93
N ALA A 76 -18.07 -8.45 -19.84
CA ALA A 76 -16.88 -8.37 -19.01
C ALA A 76 -15.70 -7.70 -19.72
N LYS A 77 -15.61 -7.82 -21.05
CA LYS A 77 -14.54 -7.23 -21.88
C LYS A 77 -14.29 -5.74 -21.59
N PRO A 78 -15.31 -4.85 -21.51
CA PRO A 78 -15.11 -3.45 -21.10
C PRO A 78 -14.47 -3.25 -19.73
N VAL A 79 -14.79 -4.14 -18.77
CA VAL A 79 -14.26 -4.12 -17.40
C VAL A 79 -12.81 -4.55 -17.39
N PHE A 80 -12.46 -5.61 -18.14
CA PHE A 80 -11.07 -6.06 -18.28
C PHE A 80 -10.20 -5.02 -18.99
N LEU A 81 -10.72 -4.39 -20.03
CA LEU A 81 -10.03 -3.33 -20.75
C LEU A 81 -9.96 -2.01 -19.98
N SER A 82 -10.57 -1.89 -18.79
CA SER A 82 -10.46 -0.66 -17.99
C SER A 82 -9.07 -0.48 -17.37
N HIS A 83 -8.33 -1.57 -17.21
CA HIS A 83 -6.94 -1.60 -16.73
C HIS A 83 -6.07 -2.36 -17.74
N VAL A 84 -5.10 -1.67 -18.32
CA VAL A 84 -4.14 -2.29 -19.23
C VAL A 84 -2.77 -2.25 -18.56
N ALA A 85 -2.12 -3.41 -18.49
CA ALA A 85 -0.73 -3.53 -18.09
C ALA A 85 0.05 -4.06 -19.28
N VAL A 86 1.19 -3.45 -19.57
CA VAL A 86 2.11 -3.92 -20.59
C VAL A 86 3.49 -4.09 -19.99
N PHE A 87 3.97 -5.33 -20.05
CA PHE A 87 5.24 -5.78 -19.52
C PHE A 87 6.01 -6.44 -20.66
N ASP A 88 7.19 -5.92 -20.98
CA ASP A 88 7.99 -6.49 -22.08
C ASP A 88 8.88 -7.65 -21.62
N GLY A 89 9.29 -7.70 -20.36
CA GLY A 89 10.12 -8.76 -19.79
C GLY A 89 11.27 -9.25 -20.68
N SER A 90 11.66 -10.50 -20.48
CA SER A 90 12.67 -11.19 -21.31
C SER A 90 12.11 -11.77 -22.62
N ASP A 91 10.92 -11.36 -23.06
CA ASP A 91 10.30 -11.90 -24.27
C ASP A 91 11.08 -11.48 -25.54
N PRO A 92 11.31 -12.39 -26.50
CA PRO A 92 12.07 -12.10 -27.72
C PRO A 92 11.34 -11.13 -28.67
N LEU A 93 10.05 -10.91 -28.47
CA LEU A 93 9.25 -9.91 -29.17
C LEU A 93 8.53 -9.05 -28.12
N PRO A 94 8.80 -7.73 -28.05
CA PRO A 94 8.20 -6.90 -27.02
C PRO A 94 6.67 -6.89 -27.10
N ASN A 95 6.02 -7.26 -25.99
CA ASN A 95 4.57 -7.26 -25.83
C ASN A 95 3.94 -5.89 -26.12
N VAL A 96 4.64 -4.78 -25.86
CA VAL A 96 4.24 -3.43 -26.25
C VAL A 96 4.08 -3.32 -27.75
N LEU A 97 5.01 -3.85 -28.56
CA LEU A 97 4.92 -3.71 -30.01
C LEU A 97 3.75 -4.51 -30.57
N SER A 98 3.56 -5.74 -30.07
CA SER A 98 2.41 -6.57 -30.42
C SER A 98 1.09 -5.93 -30.00
N PHE A 99 1.04 -5.38 -28.79
CA PHE A 99 -0.12 -4.68 -28.26
C PHE A 99 -0.47 -3.46 -29.11
N LEU A 100 0.50 -2.59 -29.39
CA LEU A 100 0.34 -1.38 -30.20
C LEU A 100 -0.08 -1.71 -31.63
N ALA A 101 0.54 -2.71 -32.27
CA ALA A 101 0.21 -3.15 -33.62
C ALA A 101 -1.21 -3.74 -33.71
N GLY A 102 -1.68 -4.38 -32.64
CA GLY A 102 -3.03 -4.95 -32.56
C GLY A 102 -4.16 -3.93 -32.36
N GLN A 103 -3.85 -2.68 -32.00
CA GLN A 103 -4.88 -1.65 -31.77
C GLN A 103 -5.30 -0.96 -33.07
N ALA A 104 -6.39 -1.42 -33.67
CA ALA A 104 -7.05 -0.74 -34.80
C ALA A 104 -7.88 0.48 -34.35
N GLU A 105 -8.43 0.45 -33.13
CA GLU A 105 -9.32 1.47 -32.59
C GLU A 105 -8.89 1.92 -31.18
N PRO A 106 -9.20 3.16 -30.75
CA PRO A 106 -8.93 3.62 -29.38
C PRO A 106 -9.69 2.81 -28.32
N LEU A 107 -8.99 2.41 -27.26
CA LEU A 107 -9.54 1.70 -26.11
C LEU A 107 -10.21 2.68 -25.14
N ARG A 108 -11.43 3.09 -25.47
CA ARG A 108 -12.17 4.14 -24.74
C ARG A 108 -12.55 3.77 -23.30
N THR A 109 -12.58 2.49 -22.96
CA THR A 109 -12.91 2.02 -21.61
C THR A 109 -11.72 2.04 -20.67
N THR A 110 -10.50 2.13 -21.19
CA THR A 110 -9.25 2.12 -20.41
C THR A 110 -9.11 3.42 -19.61
N ARG A 111 -8.97 3.25 -18.29
CA ARG A 111 -8.79 4.34 -17.32
C ARG A 111 -7.44 4.28 -16.62
N SER A 112 -6.79 3.13 -16.65
CA SER A 112 -5.52 2.86 -15.99
C SER A 112 -4.58 2.17 -16.96
N LEU A 113 -3.34 2.65 -17.01
CA LEU A 113 -2.27 2.08 -17.83
C LEU A 113 -1.03 1.88 -16.96
N TYR A 114 -0.49 0.66 -16.98
CA TYR A 114 0.79 0.30 -16.36
C TYR A 114 1.77 -0.06 -17.47
N LEU A 115 2.94 0.56 -17.48
CA LEU A 115 4.00 0.33 -18.46
C LEU A 115 5.29 -0.04 -17.71
N GLU A 116 5.76 -1.27 -17.94
CA GLU A 116 7.07 -1.76 -17.47
C GLU A 116 7.82 -2.31 -18.67
N VAL A 117 8.55 -1.43 -19.33
CA VAL A 117 9.19 -1.69 -20.62
C VAL A 117 10.51 -0.96 -20.72
N ASP A 118 11.39 -1.44 -21.61
CA ASP A 118 12.64 -0.78 -21.95
C ASP A 118 12.43 0.71 -22.29
N ALA A 119 13.43 1.55 -22.00
CA ALA A 119 13.35 3.00 -22.15
C ALA A 119 12.99 3.48 -23.58
N ILE A 120 13.44 2.77 -24.62
CA ILE A 120 13.13 3.07 -26.02
C ILE A 120 11.66 2.77 -26.30
N LEU A 121 11.17 1.63 -25.82
CA LEU A 121 9.78 1.20 -26.00
C LEU A 121 8.81 2.03 -25.17
N LEU A 122 9.24 2.49 -23.99
CA LEU A 122 8.48 3.42 -23.16
C LEU A 122 8.18 4.72 -23.91
N ALA A 123 9.17 5.25 -24.63
CA ALA A 123 8.98 6.46 -25.43
C ALA A 123 7.95 6.26 -26.55
N LEU A 124 7.91 5.08 -27.17
CA LEU A 124 6.92 4.75 -28.20
C LEU A 124 5.51 4.58 -27.59
N ALA A 125 5.40 3.80 -26.51
CA ALA A 125 4.14 3.55 -25.82
C ALA A 125 3.52 4.84 -25.28
N THR A 126 4.34 5.70 -24.65
CA THR A 126 3.90 7.02 -24.19
C THR A 126 3.45 7.90 -25.35
N ALA A 127 4.16 7.92 -26.47
CA ALA A 127 3.79 8.75 -27.63
C ALA A 127 2.43 8.40 -28.22
N LEU A 128 2.06 7.12 -28.19
CA LEU A 128 0.79 6.62 -28.72
C LEU A 128 -0.34 6.66 -27.68
N ALA A 129 -0.01 6.76 -26.39
CA ALA A 129 -0.99 6.72 -25.30
C ALA A 129 -2.12 7.76 -25.43
N PRO A 130 -1.88 9.04 -25.80
CA PRO A 130 -2.97 10.02 -25.94
C PRO A 130 -4.03 9.61 -26.98
N ARG A 131 -3.61 8.90 -28.04
CA ARG A 131 -4.51 8.42 -29.09
C ARG A 131 -5.20 7.11 -28.71
N LEU A 132 -4.47 6.18 -28.10
CA LEU A 132 -4.97 4.85 -27.78
C LEU A 132 -5.86 4.85 -26.53
N PHE A 133 -5.58 5.71 -25.57
CA PHE A 133 -6.25 5.76 -24.26
C PHE A 133 -6.81 7.15 -23.96
N PRO A 134 -7.84 7.61 -24.70
CA PRO A 134 -8.35 8.98 -24.58
C PRO A 134 -8.97 9.32 -23.21
N ASN A 135 -9.33 8.30 -22.41
CA ASN A 135 -9.95 8.45 -21.09
C ASN A 135 -9.03 8.04 -19.93
N LEU A 136 -7.70 8.09 -20.15
CA LEU A 136 -6.71 7.66 -19.17
C LEU A 136 -6.69 8.59 -17.95
N THR A 137 -6.94 8.03 -16.77
CA THR A 137 -6.96 8.76 -15.49
C THR A 137 -5.84 8.38 -14.54
N SER A 138 -5.23 7.20 -14.72
CA SER A 138 -4.13 6.69 -13.92
C SER A 138 -3.05 6.12 -14.84
N LEU A 139 -1.81 6.50 -14.59
CA LEU A 139 -0.65 6.05 -15.34
C LEU A 139 0.45 5.61 -14.38
N THR A 140 0.99 4.42 -14.61
CA THR A 140 2.19 3.91 -13.93
C THR A 140 3.30 3.71 -14.94
N LEU A 141 4.47 4.29 -14.65
CA LEU A 141 5.72 4.10 -15.40
C LEU A 141 6.70 3.37 -14.48
N ALA A 142 7.00 2.12 -14.79
CA ALA A 142 7.93 1.28 -14.05
C ALA A 142 9.17 0.99 -14.89
N ALA A 143 10.35 1.06 -14.28
CA ALA A 143 11.58 0.61 -14.90
C ALA A 143 11.57 -0.93 -15.03
N SER A 144 11.96 -1.45 -16.20
CA SER A 144 12.14 -2.90 -16.39
C SER A 144 13.37 -3.36 -15.60
N HIS A 145 13.18 -4.18 -14.57
CA HIS A 145 14.25 -4.69 -13.70
C HIS A 145 15.05 -5.86 -14.30
N ASP A 146 15.24 -5.90 -15.62
CA ASP A 146 15.84 -7.06 -16.30
C ASP A 146 17.35 -7.21 -16.10
N ASP A 147 18.03 -6.25 -15.45
CA ASP A 147 19.45 -6.37 -15.10
C ASP A 147 19.69 -6.05 -13.61
N ASP A 148 20.31 -7.01 -12.91
CA ASP A 148 20.92 -6.90 -11.56
C ASP A 148 22.13 -5.93 -11.55
N SER A 149 22.18 -4.95 -12.46
CA SER A 149 23.23 -3.94 -12.48
C SER A 149 22.89 -2.79 -11.52
N ASP A 150 23.91 -2.23 -10.87
CA ASP A 150 23.86 -0.98 -10.09
C ASP A 150 23.55 0.25 -10.99
N ASP A 151 22.86 0.07 -12.11
CA ASP A 151 22.58 1.11 -13.08
C ASP A 151 21.49 2.04 -12.57
N ARG A 152 21.76 3.35 -12.66
CA ARG A 152 20.76 4.38 -12.38
C ARG A 152 19.73 4.41 -13.49
N TYR A 153 18.46 4.23 -13.14
CA TYR A 153 17.36 4.26 -14.10
C TYR A 153 16.86 5.69 -14.27
N ILE A 154 17.07 6.25 -15.46
CA ILE A 154 16.70 7.64 -15.79
C ILE A 154 15.43 7.65 -16.64
N LEU A 155 14.40 8.37 -16.20
CA LEU A 155 13.16 8.52 -16.96
C LEU A 155 13.41 9.39 -18.20
N SER A 156 13.13 8.85 -19.38
CA SER A 156 13.46 9.52 -20.64
C SER A 156 12.71 10.84 -20.85
N ARG A 157 13.37 11.81 -21.50
CA ARG A 157 12.79 13.10 -21.88
C ARG A 157 11.53 12.97 -22.75
N ARG A 158 11.45 11.92 -23.57
CA ARG A 158 10.27 11.67 -24.41
C ARG A 158 9.05 11.36 -23.55
N ALA A 159 9.22 10.53 -22.51
CA ALA A 159 8.14 10.23 -21.58
C ALA A 159 7.64 11.51 -20.88
N THR A 160 8.54 12.35 -20.37
CA THR A 160 8.18 13.62 -19.70
C THR A 160 7.56 14.64 -20.64
N ASP A 161 7.95 14.68 -21.92
CA ASP A 161 7.36 15.57 -22.93
C ASP A 161 5.91 15.21 -23.30
N ILE A 162 5.55 13.94 -23.17
CA ILE A 162 4.22 13.43 -23.55
C ILE A 162 3.26 13.42 -22.37
N LEU A 163 3.75 13.30 -21.13
CA LEU A 163 2.91 13.35 -19.92
C LEU A 163 1.90 14.52 -19.92
N PRO A 164 2.27 15.77 -20.27
CA PRO A 164 1.31 16.89 -20.32
C PRO A 164 0.27 16.79 -21.45
N GLN A 165 0.51 15.96 -22.46
CA GLN A 165 -0.42 15.75 -23.58
C GLN A 165 -1.54 14.79 -23.20
N LEU A 166 -1.33 13.96 -22.18
CA LEU A 166 -2.38 13.20 -21.54
C LEU A 166 -3.26 14.20 -20.78
N GLN A 167 -4.42 14.57 -21.32
CA GLN A 167 -5.24 15.65 -20.76
C GLN A 167 -6.02 15.27 -19.49
N GLN A 168 -5.98 14.00 -19.08
CA GLN A 168 -6.84 13.46 -18.01
C GLN A 168 -6.16 12.76 -16.81
N PRO A 169 -4.85 12.48 -16.75
CA PRO A 169 -4.29 11.70 -15.65
C PRO A 169 -4.40 12.50 -14.34
N ARG A 170 -5.13 11.91 -13.40
CA ARG A 170 -5.27 12.37 -12.02
C ARG A 170 -4.31 11.67 -11.08
N SER A 171 -3.82 10.49 -11.49
CA SER A 171 -2.88 9.69 -10.73
C SER A 171 -1.67 9.33 -11.59
N LEU A 172 -0.48 9.57 -11.06
CA LEU A 172 0.80 9.22 -11.67
C LEU A 172 1.61 8.41 -10.65
N GLU A 173 2.09 7.25 -11.07
CA GLU A 173 3.02 6.43 -10.31
C GLU A 173 4.30 6.25 -11.14
N ILE A 174 5.44 6.53 -10.53
CA ILE A 174 6.77 6.32 -11.12
C ILE A 174 7.50 5.36 -10.19
N GLU A 175 7.89 4.20 -10.72
CA GLU A 175 8.50 3.12 -9.97
C GLU A 175 9.86 2.74 -10.55
N GLY A 176 10.86 2.61 -9.69
CA GLY A 176 12.20 2.14 -10.07
C GLY A 176 13.07 3.15 -10.81
N TYR A 177 12.65 4.41 -10.96
CA TYR A 177 13.46 5.48 -11.56
C TYR A 177 14.11 6.37 -10.50
N ASP A 178 15.36 6.77 -10.75
CA ASP A 178 16.17 7.59 -9.84
C ASP A 178 16.09 9.09 -10.16
N SER A 179 16.02 9.45 -11.44
CA SER A 179 16.01 10.84 -11.90
C SER A 179 15.31 11.02 -13.25
N LEU A 180 15.13 12.28 -13.65
CA LEU A 180 14.61 12.68 -14.96
C LEU A 180 15.75 13.02 -15.92
N ALA A 181 15.65 12.58 -17.17
CA ALA A 181 16.51 13.10 -18.24
C ALA A 181 16.14 14.54 -18.65
N ASP A 182 14.93 14.99 -18.30
CA ASP A 182 14.44 16.34 -18.56
C ASP A 182 14.43 17.17 -17.28
N GLU A 183 15.51 17.91 -17.07
CA GLU A 183 15.67 18.80 -15.91
C GLU A 183 14.66 19.97 -15.87
N THR A 184 13.90 20.19 -16.96
CA THR A 184 12.89 21.25 -17.06
C THR A 184 11.48 20.77 -16.74
N PHE A 185 11.28 19.45 -16.60
CA PHE A 185 9.97 18.90 -16.26
C PHE A 185 9.63 19.18 -14.79
N ALA A 186 8.44 19.71 -14.57
CA ALA A 186 7.89 19.99 -13.25
C ALA A 186 6.42 19.61 -13.21
N LEU A 187 5.91 19.27 -12.02
CA LEU A 187 4.51 18.87 -11.84
C LEU A 187 3.50 19.96 -12.21
N SER A 188 3.91 21.23 -12.26
CA SER A 188 3.07 22.33 -12.73
C SER A 188 2.58 22.14 -14.19
N ARG A 189 3.28 21.33 -15.00
CA ARG A 189 2.85 20.92 -16.35
C ARG A 189 1.69 19.91 -16.32
N LEU A 190 1.35 19.36 -15.15
CA LEU A 190 0.25 18.41 -14.93
C LEU A 190 -0.81 19.01 -13.98
N PRO A 191 -1.57 20.03 -14.42
CA PRO A 191 -2.45 20.80 -13.54
C PRO A 191 -3.61 19.99 -12.95
N CYS A 192 -3.98 18.87 -13.59
CA CYS A 192 -5.05 17.99 -13.13
C CYS A 192 -4.57 16.84 -12.22
N LEU A 193 -3.27 16.73 -11.96
CA LEU A 193 -2.71 15.66 -11.14
C LEU A 193 -3.12 15.84 -9.68
N GLN A 194 -3.78 14.82 -9.12
CA GLN A 194 -4.30 14.79 -7.76
C GLN A 194 -3.51 13.85 -6.86
N SER A 195 -2.89 12.82 -7.42
CA SER A 195 -2.15 11.78 -6.70
C SER A 195 -0.83 11.47 -7.39
N LEU A 196 0.27 11.52 -6.64
CA LEU A 196 1.62 11.18 -7.09
C LEU A 196 2.22 10.10 -6.19
N ARG A 197 2.75 9.05 -6.80
CA ARG A 197 3.48 7.99 -6.10
C ARG A 197 4.87 7.82 -6.71
N LEU A 198 5.89 7.91 -5.87
CA LEU A 198 7.28 7.66 -6.24
C LEU A 198 7.76 6.45 -5.45
N ARG A 199 8.04 5.35 -6.12
CA ARG A 199 8.35 4.06 -5.49
C ARG A 199 9.67 3.48 -5.95
N ARG A 200 10.33 2.75 -5.04
CA ARG A 200 11.52 1.93 -5.32
C ARG A 200 12.66 2.69 -6.02
N SER A 201 12.75 4.01 -5.85
CA SER A 201 13.91 4.75 -6.32
C SER A 201 15.09 4.46 -5.38
N MET A 202 16.28 4.27 -5.95
CA MET A 202 17.50 4.17 -5.16
C MET A 202 17.85 5.55 -4.61
N THR A 203 17.68 6.61 -5.43
CA THR A 203 17.92 7.99 -5.01
C THR A 203 16.62 8.77 -4.80
N ASN A 204 16.73 9.99 -4.27
CA ASN A 204 15.62 10.94 -4.15
C ASN A 204 15.63 12.06 -5.18
N GLU A 205 16.53 12.02 -6.16
CA GLU A 205 16.71 13.09 -7.15
C GLU A 205 15.39 13.38 -7.89
N LEU A 206 14.72 12.32 -8.33
CA LEU A 206 13.40 12.39 -8.97
C LEU A 206 12.37 13.19 -8.15
N SER A 207 12.32 12.96 -6.83
CA SER A 207 11.36 13.66 -5.97
C SER A 207 11.63 15.17 -5.91
N VAL A 208 12.91 15.55 -5.86
CA VAL A 208 13.33 16.96 -5.84
C VAL A 208 13.08 17.64 -7.17
N GLU A 209 13.37 16.95 -8.27
CA GLU A 209 13.14 17.48 -9.63
C GLU A 209 11.65 17.74 -9.88
N LEU A 210 10.80 16.76 -9.54
CA LEU A 210 9.35 16.87 -9.74
C LEU A 210 8.71 17.94 -8.84
N LEU A 211 9.18 18.07 -7.60
CA LEU A 211 8.61 18.96 -6.58
C LEU A 211 9.32 20.32 -6.48
N ARG A 212 10.25 20.64 -7.38
CA ARG A 212 11.01 21.91 -7.39
C ARG A 212 10.12 23.15 -7.43
N ASP A 213 8.99 23.08 -8.14
CA ASP A 213 7.96 24.12 -8.17
C ASP A 213 6.58 23.47 -8.10
N PRO A 214 6.05 23.25 -6.89
CA PRO A 214 4.75 22.61 -6.72
C PRO A 214 3.59 23.61 -6.90
N SER A 215 3.87 24.88 -7.23
CA SER A 215 2.85 25.90 -7.40
C SER A 215 1.93 25.56 -8.59
N GLY A 216 0.63 25.82 -8.42
CA GLY A 216 -0.38 25.51 -9.45
C GLY A 216 -0.82 24.04 -9.53
N THR A 217 -0.14 23.09 -8.89
CA THR A 217 -0.48 21.66 -8.95
C THR A 217 -1.76 21.33 -8.17
N ALA A 218 -2.67 20.50 -8.70
CA ALA A 218 -3.86 20.02 -7.95
C ALA A 218 -3.55 18.88 -6.96
N LEU A 219 -2.27 18.69 -6.61
CA LEU A 219 -1.79 17.53 -5.88
C LEU A 219 -2.35 17.51 -4.45
N SER A 220 -3.13 16.47 -4.16
CA SER A 220 -3.81 16.27 -2.88
C SER A 220 -3.34 15.03 -2.13
N GLU A 221 -2.67 14.10 -2.82
CA GLU A 221 -2.12 12.87 -2.27
C GLU A 221 -0.69 12.70 -2.79
N LEU A 222 0.24 12.41 -1.87
CA LEU A 222 1.65 12.20 -2.20
C LEU A 222 2.17 10.99 -1.45
N GLU A 223 2.80 10.07 -2.17
CA GLU A 223 3.56 8.97 -1.59
C GLU A 223 5.00 8.98 -2.11
N ILE A 224 5.98 9.00 -1.19
CA ILE A 224 7.40 8.92 -1.50
C ILE A 224 7.99 7.74 -0.72
N TYR A 225 8.56 6.78 -1.45
CA TYR A 225 9.28 5.64 -0.91
C TYR A 225 10.69 5.68 -1.48
N SER A 226 11.67 5.94 -0.62
CA SER A 226 13.08 6.03 -1.01
C SER A 226 13.95 5.19 -0.09
N GLN A 227 14.99 4.60 -0.69
CA GLN A 227 16.06 3.93 0.05
C GLN A 227 17.10 4.93 0.58
N ASP A 228 17.34 6.03 -0.14
CA ASP A 228 18.34 7.05 0.21
C ASP A 228 17.76 8.30 0.92
N ALA A 229 18.65 9.21 1.28
CA ALA A 229 18.48 10.54 1.86
C ALA A 229 17.60 11.48 1.06
N LEU A 230 16.50 12.00 1.64
CA LEU A 230 15.83 13.13 1.01
C LEU A 230 16.74 14.34 1.09
N PRO A 231 17.00 15.03 -0.04
CA PRO A 231 17.75 16.26 -0.02
C PRO A 231 17.06 17.30 0.86
N SER A 232 17.85 18.09 1.57
CA SER A 232 17.35 19.17 2.43
C SER A 232 16.58 20.27 1.68
N THR A 233 16.59 20.22 0.35
CA THR A 233 15.92 21.13 -0.58
C THR A 233 14.51 20.70 -0.95
N LEU A 234 14.03 19.53 -0.53
CA LEU A 234 12.67 19.07 -0.84
C LEU A 234 11.63 19.98 -0.15
N SER A 235 10.72 20.54 -0.94
CA SER A 235 9.56 21.30 -0.46
C SER A 235 8.26 20.63 -0.90
N LEU A 236 7.27 20.55 0.00
CA LEU A 236 5.99 19.89 -0.29
C LEU A 236 4.84 20.89 -0.52
N PRO A 237 3.84 20.57 -1.37
CA PRO A 237 2.62 21.37 -1.55
C PRO A 237 1.63 21.27 -0.38
N TRP A 238 2.09 21.55 0.84
CA TRP A 238 1.33 21.41 2.09
C TRP A 238 -0.07 22.05 2.07
N GLU A 239 -0.28 23.14 1.32
CA GLU A 239 -1.57 23.84 1.24
C GLU A 239 -2.68 23.03 0.55
N ARG A 240 -2.33 21.97 -0.18
CA ARG A 240 -3.27 21.13 -0.95
C ARG A 240 -3.26 19.67 -0.50
N LEU A 241 -2.16 19.21 0.12
CA LEU A 241 -2.01 17.83 0.57
C LEU A 241 -3.02 17.45 1.64
N SER A 242 -3.91 16.51 1.31
CA SER A 242 -4.86 15.87 2.21
C SER A 242 -4.34 14.53 2.75
N ALA A 243 -3.47 13.85 2.00
CA ALA A 243 -2.81 12.61 2.39
C ALA A 243 -1.32 12.64 2.03
N LEU A 244 -0.48 12.15 2.95
CA LEU A 244 0.96 12.09 2.78
C LEU A 244 1.50 10.74 3.28
N THR A 245 2.24 10.04 2.44
CA THR A 245 2.98 8.81 2.78
C THR A 245 4.47 9.03 2.56
N LEU A 246 5.27 8.77 3.57
CA LEU A 246 6.72 8.96 3.55
C LEU A 246 7.40 7.73 4.14
N GLN A 247 8.21 7.03 3.34
CA GLN A 247 8.97 5.87 3.79
C GLN A 247 10.44 6.01 3.40
N PHE A 248 11.31 6.26 4.40
CA PHE A 248 12.76 6.49 4.23
C PHE A 248 13.55 5.50 5.07
N TRP A 249 14.52 4.78 4.48
CA TRP A 249 15.11 3.64 5.18
C TRP A 249 16.04 4.04 6.34
N GLU A 250 16.81 5.14 6.24
CA GLU A 250 17.86 5.43 7.25
C GLU A 250 18.02 6.91 7.67
N GLU A 251 17.11 7.81 7.30
CA GLU A 251 17.43 9.23 7.26
C GLU A 251 16.52 10.13 8.12
N TYR A 252 16.95 10.42 9.35
CA TYR A 252 16.26 11.39 10.22
C TYR A 252 16.37 12.84 9.71
N ALA A 253 17.39 13.14 8.90
CA ALA A 253 17.61 14.47 8.32
C ALA A 253 16.42 14.91 7.45
N CYS A 254 15.74 13.97 6.80
CA CYS A 254 14.53 14.21 6.02
C CYS A 254 13.41 14.82 6.87
N TYR A 255 13.19 14.27 8.07
CA TYR A 255 12.16 14.78 8.98
C TYR A 255 12.48 16.18 9.49
N GLU A 256 13.75 16.50 9.74
CA GLU A 256 14.16 17.87 10.07
C GLU A 256 14.00 18.84 8.89
N ALA A 257 14.32 18.42 7.66
CA ALA A 257 14.12 19.23 6.46
C ALA A 257 12.64 19.53 6.22
N LEU A 258 11.79 18.50 6.24
CA LEU A 258 10.34 18.63 6.10
C LEU A 258 9.72 19.47 7.22
N ARG A 259 10.24 19.33 8.45
CA ARG A 259 9.84 20.17 9.57
C ARG A 259 10.16 21.64 9.29
N LYS A 260 11.38 21.96 8.84
CA LYS A 260 11.79 23.34 8.52
C LYS A 260 10.99 23.93 7.38
N ASP A 261 10.73 23.14 6.32
CA ASP A 261 9.87 23.52 5.20
C ASP A 261 8.47 23.91 5.70
N LEU A 262 7.85 23.05 6.52
CA LEU A 262 6.54 23.29 7.10
C LEU A 262 6.50 24.46 8.10
N GLU A 263 7.55 24.66 8.91
CA GLU A 263 7.68 25.80 9.82
C GLU A 263 7.84 27.13 9.06
N GLY A 264 8.59 27.11 7.94
CA GLY A 264 8.86 28.27 7.08
C GLY A 264 7.67 28.73 6.24
N MET A 265 6.62 27.93 6.15
CA MET A 265 5.41 28.30 5.42
C MET A 265 4.68 29.51 6.00
N LYS A 266 4.42 30.47 5.12
CA LYS A 266 3.51 31.60 5.34
C LYS A 266 2.13 31.27 4.75
N SER A 267 1.41 30.32 5.34
CA SER A 267 0.04 30.04 4.87
C SER A 267 -0.94 31.09 5.39
N HIS A 268 -1.86 31.53 4.53
CA HIS A 268 -3.00 32.37 4.92
C HIS A 268 -4.10 31.60 5.64
N ARG A 269 -4.02 30.26 5.65
CA ARG A 269 -4.94 29.40 6.41
C ARG A 269 -4.31 29.05 7.75
N ASP A 270 -5.09 29.17 8.81
CA ASP A 270 -4.68 28.76 10.16
C ASP A 270 -4.44 27.24 10.27
N GLN A 271 -5.04 26.44 9.37
CA GLN A 271 -4.92 24.99 9.34
C GLN A 271 -4.76 24.45 7.91
N LEU A 272 -3.78 23.57 7.74
CA LEU A 272 -3.53 22.82 6.52
C LEU A 272 -4.55 21.68 6.32
N PRO A 273 -4.84 21.29 5.07
CA PRO A 273 -5.85 20.26 4.77
C PRO A 273 -5.42 18.83 5.10
N LEU A 274 -4.17 18.59 5.51
CA LEU A 274 -3.64 17.25 5.76
C LEU A 274 -4.47 16.49 6.82
N ARG A 275 -5.08 15.37 6.39
CA ARG A 275 -5.92 14.48 7.21
C ARG A 275 -5.27 13.14 7.47
N SER A 276 -4.47 12.63 6.54
CA SER A 276 -3.86 11.30 6.62
C SER A 276 -2.34 11.41 6.51
N LEU A 277 -1.63 10.79 7.45
CA LEU A 277 -0.17 10.72 7.47
C LEU A 277 0.28 9.26 7.68
N ASP A 278 1.07 8.71 6.76
CA ASP A 278 1.75 7.43 6.89
C ASP A 278 3.26 7.67 6.83
N VAL A 279 3.97 7.30 7.88
CA VAL A 279 5.41 7.55 8.04
C VAL A 279 6.09 6.31 8.55
N ASN A 280 7.42 6.20 8.40
CA ASN A 280 8.20 5.17 9.06
C ASN A 280 9.18 5.76 10.08
N ALA A 281 9.38 5.06 11.20
CA ALA A 281 10.28 5.49 12.25
C ALA A 281 11.75 5.42 11.77
N PRO A 282 12.53 6.53 11.84
CA PRO A 282 13.89 6.60 11.32
C PRO A 282 14.95 5.91 12.22
N TRP A 283 14.56 5.04 13.15
CA TRP A 283 15.46 4.37 14.10
C TRP A 283 15.26 2.86 14.15
N LYS A 284 14.89 2.27 13.01
CA LYS A 284 14.68 0.82 12.91
C LYS A 284 15.92 0.00 13.31
N GLU A 285 17.12 0.55 13.11
CA GLU A 285 18.38 -0.13 13.42
C GLU A 285 18.93 0.18 14.82
N VAL A 286 18.38 1.18 15.51
CA VAL A 286 18.81 1.60 16.85
C VAL A 286 18.38 0.54 17.87
N SER A 287 19.30 0.13 18.74
CA SER A 287 19.00 -0.82 19.82
C SER A 287 17.89 -0.30 20.72
N PHE A 288 17.03 -1.19 21.22
CA PHE A 288 15.85 -0.79 22.01
C PHE A 288 16.20 0.10 23.20
N SER A 289 17.26 -0.23 23.93
CA SER A 289 17.74 0.52 25.10
C SER A 289 18.19 1.95 24.77
N SER A 290 18.50 2.23 23.51
CA SER A 290 19.02 3.53 23.05
C SER A 290 17.93 4.43 22.47
N VAL A 291 16.71 3.92 22.26
CA VAL A 291 15.57 4.72 21.79
C VAL A 291 15.02 5.57 22.94
N THR A 292 15.59 6.75 23.13
CA THR A 292 15.18 7.73 24.12
C THR A 292 14.69 9.03 23.46
N ALA A 293 13.96 9.87 24.19
CA ALA A 293 13.48 11.16 23.68
C ALA A 293 14.63 12.09 23.19
N GLU A 294 15.83 11.94 23.76
CA GLU A 294 17.01 12.74 23.40
C GLU A 294 17.77 12.18 22.19
N HIS A 295 17.47 10.97 21.74
CA HIS A 295 18.13 10.39 20.56
C HIS A 295 17.86 11.26 19.32
N PRO A 296 18.87 11.64 18.52
CA PRO A 296 18.69 12.59 17.41
C PRO A 296 17.59 12.17 16.42
N HIS A 297 17.52 10.88 16.08
CA HIS A 297 16.50 10.34 15.17
C HIS A 297 15.08 10.47 15.74
N VAL A 298 14.93 10.22 17.05
CA VAL A 298 13.66 10.35 17.76
C VAL A 298 13.26 11.82 17.82
N LYS A 299 14.19 12.70 18.22
CA LYS A 299 13.97 14.13 18.33
C LYS A 299 13.53 14.77 17.01
N ALA A 300 14.18 14.41 15.90
CA ALA A 300 13.83 14.87 14.56
C ALA A 300 12.41 14.49 14.15
N PHE A 301 12.09 13.20 14.23
CA PHE A 301 10.78 12.67 13.89
C PHE A 301 9.66 13.25 14.76
N VAL A 302 9.89 13.36 16.06
CA VAL A 302 8.92 13.90 17.02
C VAL A 302 8.73 15.39 16.81
N GLY A 303 9.82 16.11 16.53
CA GLY A 303 9.77 17.52 16.12
C GLY A 303 8.88 17.71 14.91
N PHE A 304 9.07 16.89 13.87
CA PHE A 304 8.22 16.87 12.69
C PHE A 304 6.74 16.62 13.03
N LEU A 305 6.42 15.53 13.74
CA LEU A 305 5.04 15.21 14.12
C LEU A 305 4.38 16.33 14.94
N LYS A 306 5.12 16.95 15.88
CA LYS A 306 4.62 18.09 16.66
C LYS A 306 4.22 19.26 15.77
N VAL A 307 5.04 19.61 14.78
CA VAL A 307 4.74 20.70 13.85
C VAL A 307 3.54 20.35 12.99
N VAL A 308 3.48 19.12 12.45
CA VAL A 308 2.35 18.64 11.66
C VAL A 308 1.05 18.74 12.46
N PHE A 309 1.02 18.25 13.71
CA PHE A 309 -0.18 18.31 14.55
C PHE A 309 -0.58 19.72 14.99
N ARG A 310 0.36 20.66 15.04
CA ARG A 310 0.04 22.09 15.27
C ARG A 310 -0.59 22.73 14.03
N ARG A 311 -0.09 22.38 12.84
CA ARG A 311 -0.45 23.02 11.58
C ARG A 311 -1.63 22.35 10.87
N ALA A 312 -1.92 21.09 11.18
CA ALA A 312 -2.93 20.29 10.50
C ALA A 312 -3.80 19.48 11.47
N ARG A 313 -5.07 19.26 11.11
CA ARG A 313 -5.98 18.36 11.81
C ARG A 313 -5.91 16.95 11.23
N VAL A 314 -4.78 16.29 11.48
CA VAL A 314 -4.54 14.89 11.10
C VAL A 314 -5.50 13.99 11.88
N SER A 315 -6.39 13.31 11.16
CA SER A 315 -7.34 12.35 11.74
C SER A 315 -6.89 10.90 11.62
N ARG A 316 -5.94 10.61 10.73
CA ARG A 316 -5.37 9.27 10.55
C ARG A 316 -3.84 9.34 10.55
N LEU A 317 -3.22 8.57 11.44
CA LEU A 317 -1.77 8.43 11.53
C LEU A 317 -1.39 6.96 11.45
N LYS A 318 -0.42 6.65 10.62
CA LYS A 318 0.21 5.34 10.56
C LYS A 318 1.71 5.51 10.73
N ILE A 319 2.30 4.72 11.62
CA ILE A 319 3.74 4.70 11.86
C ILE A 319 4.26 3.28 11.66
N GLN A 320 5.17 3.11 10.71
CA GLN A 320 5.79 1.83 10.37
C GLN A 320 7.21 1.72 10.91
N GLY A 321 7.73 0.49 11.04
CA GLY A 321 9.14 0.27 11.38
C GLY A 321 9.54 0.63 12.81
N LEU A 322 8.58 0.68 13.73
CA LEU A 322 8.85 1.02 15.13
C LEU A 322 9.50 -0.19 15.84
N THR A 323 10.72 -0.03 16.37
CA THR A 323 11.32 -1.01 17.29
C THR A 323 10.85 -0.82 18.73
N SER A 324 10.42 0.40 19.04
CA SER A 324 9.91 0.79 20.35
C SER A 324 9.17 2.12 20.31
N TRP A 325 8.32 2.34 21.30
CA TRP A 325 7.84 3.67 21.61
C TRP A 325 8.82 4.37 22.58
N PRO A 326 9.33 5.56 22.27
CA PRO A 326 10.27 6.25 23.13
C PRO A 326 9.66 6.53 24.52
N PRO A 327 10.38 6.25 25.62
CA PRO A 327 9.94 6.65 26.95
C PRO A 327 9.76 8.17 27.03
N GLN A 328 8.71 8.64 27.72
CA GLN A 328 8.45 10.07 27.95
C GLN A 328 8.29 10.88 26.65
N LEU A 329 7.81 10.24 25.58
CA LEU A 329 7.54 10.93 24.32
C LEU A 329 6.43 11.97 24.50
N GLU A 330 6.78 13.21 24.77
CA GLU A 330 5.79 14.29 24.80
C GLU A 330 5.29 14.57 23.39
N LEU A 331 4.29 13.84 22.92
CA LEU A 331 3.48 14.32 21.81
C LEU A 331 2.51 15.35 22.35
N LEU A 332 2.27 16.41 21.58
CA LEU A 332 1.18 17.33 21.89
C LEU A 332 -0.10 16.51 21.96
N ARG A 333 -0.92 16.77 22.99
CA ARG A 333 -2.25 16.17 23.09
C ARG A 333 -3.02 16.53 21.84
N ASN A 334 -3.17 15.58 20.92
CA ASN A 334 -3.81 15.81 19.64
C ASN A 334 -5.26 15.32 19.76
N GLU A 335 -6.17 16.27 19.78
CA GLU A 335 -7.60 15.99 19.84
C GLU A 335 -8.25 15.70 18.49
N GLY A 336 -7.53 15.87 17.38
CA GLY A 336 -8.03 15.61 16.03
C GLY A 336 -7.79 14.18 15.55
N LEU A 337 -6.90 13.42 16.20
CA LEU A 337 -6.53 12.07 15.76
C LEU A 337 -7.61 11.05 16.15
N GLU A 338 -8.21 10.42 15.15
CA GLU A 338 -9.28 9.43 15.31
C GLU A 338 -8.79 8.00 15.06
N ARG A 339 -7.78 7.82 14.19
CA ARG A 339 -7.23 6.50 13.84
C ARG A 339 -5.71 6.50 13.95
N LEU A 340 -5.17 5.49 14.62
CA LEU A 340 -3.74 5.29 14.81
C LEU A 340 -3.38 3.84 14.49
N GLU A 341 -2.48 3.65 13.53
CA GLU A 341 -1.88 2.34 13.21
C GLU A 341 -0.38 2.37 13.56
N LEU A 342 0.06 1.45 14.39
CA LEU A 342 1.48 1.28 14.75
C LEU A 342 1.95 -0.09 14.28
N ARG A 343 2.95 -0.12 13.39
CA ARG A 343 3.61 -1.37 12.98
C ARG A 343 4.97 -1.51 13.65
N TRP A 344 5.03 -2.44 14.59
CA TRP A 344 6.26 -2.78 15.29
C TRP A 344 7.07 -3.83 14.54
N THR A 345 8.32 -3.47 14.27
CA THR A 345 9.32 -4.40 13.75
C THR A 345 10.20 -4.82 14.90
N GLY A 346 10.12 -6.10 15.29
CA GLY A 346 11.20 -6.75 16.03
C GLY A 346 12.49 -6.71 15.22
N ARG A 347 13.60 -6.66 15.93
CA ARG A 347 14.93 -6.57 15.33
C ARG A 347 15.28 -7.95 14.78
N GLU A 348 15.11 -8.18 13.47
CA GLU A 348 15.87 -9.22 12.79
C GLU A 348 17.30 -8.71 12.65
N THR A 349 18.11 -8.92 13.68
CA THR A 349 19.55 -8.66 13.58
C THR A 349 20.14 -9.67 12.60
N ARG A 350 20.19 -9.34 11.31
CA ARG A 350 21.17 -9.95 10.42
C ARG A 350 22.55 -9.53 10.92
N GLY A 351 23.27 -10.45 11.56
CA GLY A 351 24.70 -10.29 11.85
C GLY A 351 25.13 -9.73 13.22
N ALA A 352 24.23 -9.56 14.20
CA ALA A 352 24.68 -9.26 15.57
C ALA A 352 24.98 -10.58 16.31
N GLU A 353 26.20 -10.71 16.87
CA GLU A 353 26.67 -11.91 17.60
C GLU A 353 25.86 -12.23 18.88
N THR A 354 24.99 -11.31 19.32
CA THR A 354 24.01 -11.58 20.37
C THR A 354 22.66 -10.98 19.96
N PRO A 355 21.64 -11.81 19.66
CA PRO A 355 20.29 -11.30 19.45
C PRO A 355 19.78 -10.71 20.76
N ASP A 356 19.36 -9.44 20.75
CA ASP A 356 18.58 -8.88 21.85
C ASP A 356 17.37 -9.82 22.08
N PRO A 357 17.10 -10.28 23.31
CA PRO A 357 16.01 -11.21 23.53
C PRO A 357 14.70 -10.55 23.09
N PRO A 358 13.83 -11.28 22.37
CA PRO A 358 12.56 -10.71 21.95
C PRO A 358 11.75 -10.31 23.17
N ARG A 359 11.03 -9.18 23.04
CA ARG A 359 10.23 -8.66 24.16
C ARG A 359 9.13 -9.65 24.52
N ARG A 360 9.24 -10.23 25.71
CA ARG A 360 8.27 -11.19 26.25
C ARG A 360 6.90 -10.58 26.58
N VAL A 361 6.80 -9.25 26.73
CA VAL A 361 5.60 -8.56 27.24
C VAL A 361 5.34 -7.29 26.43
N LEU A 362 4.07 -6.94 26.23
CA LEU A 362 3.65 -5.66 25.65
C LEU A 362 4.10 -4.48 26.54
N PRO A 363 4.61 -3.38 25.97
CA PRO A 363 5.01 -2.21 26.75
C PRO A 363 3.78 -1.40 27.18
N LEU A 364 3.04 -1.88 28.19
CA LEU A 364 1.84 -1.22 28.72
C LEU A 364 2.04 0.26 29.08
N PRO A 365 3.15 0.67 29.73
CA PRO A 365 3.37 2.09 30.01
C PRO A 365 3.39 2.94 28.75
N SER A 366 3.98 2.42 27.66
CA SER A 366 3.98 3.09 26.36
C SER A 366 2.58 3.16 25.76
N LEU A 367 1.80 2.08 25.81
CA LEU A 367 0.43 2.07 25.29
C LEU A 367 -0.48 3.03 26.05
N HIS A 368 -0.43 3.04 27.39
CA HIS A 368 -1.17 4.00 28.21
C HIS A 368 -0.79 5.45 27.89
N HIS A 369 0.51 5.70 27.74
CA HIS A 369 1.00 7.02 27.35
C HIS A 369 0.47 7.44 25.97
N ILE A 370 0.51 6.56 24.98
CA ILE A 370 -0.07 6.80 23.63
C ILE A 370 -1.54 7.20 23.74
N PHE A 371 -2.35 6.42 24.46
CA PHE A 371 -3.77 6.70 24.63
C PHE A 371 -4.03 8.02 25.35
N SER A 372 -3.17 8.40 26.29
CA SER A 372 -3.26 9.71 26.97
C SER A 372 -2.97 10.89 26.02
N CYS A 373 -2.08 10.70 25.04
CA CYS A 373 -1.75 11.71 24.03
C CYS A 373 -2.86 11.88 22.97
N PHE A 374 -3.71 10.87 22.77
CA PHE A 374 -4.76 10.84 21.74
C PHE A 374 -6.15 10.55 22.34
N PRO A 375 -6.74 11.51 23.07
CA PRO A 375 -7.96 11.28 23.86
C PRO A 375 -9.22 11.00 23.01
N LYS A 376 -9.23 11.36 21.72
CA LYS A 376 -10.36 11.13 20.80
C LYS A 376 -10.13 9.95 19.85
N LEU A 377 -9.15 9.09 20.15
CA LEU A 377 -8.84 7.93 19.34
C LEU A 377 -10.00 6.94 19.34
N THR A 378 -10.55 6.64 18.16
CA THR A 378 -11.65 5.68 17.99
C THR A 378 -11.16 4.32 17.47
N HIS A 379 -10.10 4.33 16.66
CA HIS A 379 -9.50 3.13 16.07
C HIS A 379 -8.01 3.07 16.41
N PHE A 380 -7.58 1.95 16.98
CA PHE A 380 -6.18 1.68 17.27
C PHE A 380 -5.78 0.30 16.73
N ASP A 381 -4.83 0.30 15.79
CA ASP A 381 -4.33 -0.93 15.17
C ASP A 381 -2.87 -1.12 15.55
N LEU A 382 -2.57 -2.21 16.25
CA LEU A 382 -1.21 -2.56 16.66
C LEU A 382 -0.77 -3.85 15.94
N ASP A 383 0.11 -3.69 14.96
CA ASP A 383 0.73 -4.79 14.22
C ASP A 383 2.09 -5.12 14.85
N ILE A 384 2.23 -6.31 15.42
CA ILE A 384 3.50 -6.80 15.98
C ILE A 384 3.93 -8.01 15.18
N ARG A 385 4.88 -7.81 14.26
CA ARG A 385 5.36 -8.84 13.34
C ARG A 385 6.17 -9.98 13.99
N PHE A 386 6.29 -10.06 15.32
CA PHE A 386 7.05 -11.08 16.05
C PHE A 386 6.24 -11.72 17.19
N LEU A 387 4.94 -11.96 16.98
CA LEU A 387 4.01 -12.31 18.04
C LEU A 387 4.37 -13.58 18.82
N ARG A 388 4.83 -14.67 18.19
CA ARG A 388 5.25 -15.87 18.94
C ARG A 388 6.49 -15.66 19.82
N GLN A 389 7.18 -14.54 19.66
CA GLN A 389 8.29 -14.15 20.51
C GLN A 389 7.85 -13.21 21.65
N CYS A 390 6.59 -12.76 21.63
CA CYS A 390 5.93 -11.99 22.67
C CYS A 390 4.98 -12.90 23.47
N GLY A 391 5.31 -13.18 24.74
CA GLY A 391 4.54 -14.07 25.61
C GLY A 391 3.07 -13.68 25.74
N ASP A 392 2.78 -12.38 25.87
CA ASP A 392 1.41 -11.85 25.91
C ASP A 392 0.62 -12.18 24.64
N GLY A 393 1.26 -12.08 23.47
CA GLY A 393 0.61 -12.34 22.19
C GLY A 393 0.32 -13.82 21.96
N ASP A 394 1.26 -14.69 22.33
CA ASP A 394 1.08 -16.15 22.27
C ASP A 394 0.00 -16.61 23.27
N TRP A 395 -0.03 -16.05 24.48
CA TRP A 395 -1.07 -16.36 25.46
C TRP A 395 -2.46 -15.98 24.94
N LEU A 396 -2.64 -14.77 24.39
CA LEU A 396 -3.91 -14.34 23.81
C LEU A 396 -4.37 -15.25 22.67
N TYR A 397 -3.44 -15.69 21.83
CA TYR A 397 -3.75 -16.56 20.70
C TYR A 397 -4.27 -17.94 21.16
N GLN A 398 -3.70 -18.49 22.23
CA GLN A 398 -4.02 -19.79 22.79
C GLN A 398 -5.26 -19.77 23.71
N ASN A 399 -5.42 -18.73 24.53
CA ASN A 399 -6.38 -18.70 25.62
C ASN A 399 -7.60 -17.79 25.38
N GLY A 400 -7.57 -16.89 24.39
CA GLY A 400 -8.70 -16.05 24.01
C GLY A 400 -8.84 -14.75 24.82
N ASP A 401 -10.08 -14.34 25.11
CA ASP A 401 -10.38 -13.05 25.76
C ASP A 401 -9.91 -13.01 27.23
N PRO A 402 -8.99 -12.09 27.61
CA PRO A 402 -8.54 -11.93 28.98
C PRO A 402 -9.60 -11.32 29.91
N ALA A 403 -10.82 -11.01 29.42
CA ALA A 403 -11.90 -10.51 30.27
C ALA A 403 -12.50 -11.56 31.24
N SER A 404 -12.06 -12.82 31.18
CA SER A 404 -12.45 -13.85 32.14
C SER A 404 -11.90 -13.54 33.54
N PRO A 405 -12.68 -13.66 34.63
CA PRO A 405 -12.21 -13.43 36.01
C PRO A 405 -11.00 -14.31 36.41
N LEU A 406 -10.82 -15.43 35.70
CA LEU A 406 -9.68 -16.33 35.90
C LEU A 406 -8.40 -15.82 35.22
N ALA A 407 -8.52 -15.02 34.15
CA ALA A 407 -7.38 -14.51 33.39
C ALA A 407 -6.58 -13.44 34.13
N ASP A 408 -7.21 -12.67 35.03
CA ASP A 408 -6.55 -11.71 35.94
C ASP A 408 -5.34 -12.29 36.68
N ILE A 409 -5.45 -13.57 37.06
CA ILE A 409 -4.46 -14.28 37.89
C ILE A 409 -3.29 -14.77 37.02
N PHE A 410 -3.56 -15.15 35.78
CA PHE A 410 -2.58 -15.76 34.88
C PHE A 410 -1.91 -14.73 33.96
N GLU A 411 -2.60 -13.66 33.57
CA GLU A 411 -2.08 -12.61 32.68
C GLU A 411 -2.55 -11.19 33.09
N PRO A 412 -1.98 -10.64 34.19
CA PRO A 412 -2.39 -9.34 34.71
C PRO A 412 -2.11 -8.17 33.76
N ASN A 413 -1.11 -8.30 32.88
CA ASN A 413 -0.73 -7.26 31.93
C ASN A 413 -1.79 -7.05 30.83
N LEU A 414 -2.19 -8.14 30.18
CA LEU A 414 -3.22 -8.13 29.14
C LEU A 414 -4.58 -7.69 29.69
N THR A 415 -4.93 -8.21 30.86
CA THR A 415 -6.14 -7.81 31.59
C THR A 415 -6.13 -6.31 31.88
N SER A 416 -5.00 -5.75 32.33
CA SER A 416 -4.85 -4.33 32.60
C SER A 416 -5.02 -3.48 31.35
N LEU A 417 -4.48 -3.92 30.20
CA LEU A 417 -4.68 -3.26 28.91
C LEU A 417 -6.16 -3.21 28.52
N VAL A 418 -6.87 -4.35 28.59
CA VAL A 418 -8.30 -4.42 28.22
C VAL A 418 -9.16 -3.58 29.16
N ARG A 419 -8.88 -3.60 30.47
CA ARG A 419 -9.54 -2.71 31.44
C ARG A 419 -9.29 -1.25 31.14
N TYR A 420 -8.06 -0.89 30.81
CA TYR A 420 -7.73 0.48 30.43
C TYR A 420 -8.46 0.90 29.15
N LEU A 421 -8.49 0.05 28.12
CA LEU A 421 -9.21 0.31 26.87
C LEU A 421 -10.70 0.62 27.12
N ARG A 422 -11.37 -0.08 28.06
CA ARG A 422 -12.77 0.20 28.45
C ARG A 422 -12.97 1.61 28.98
N SER A 423 -11.93 2.24 29.52
CA SER A 423 -11.97 3.64 30.01
C SER A 423 -11.68 4.70 28.94
N THR A 424 -11.43 4.28 27.69
CA THR A 424 -11.09 5.19 26.58
C THR A 424 -12.27 5.41 25.62
N THR A 425 -12.10 6.24 24.59
CA THR A 425 -13.07 6.44 23.48
C THR A 425 -12.91 5.42 22.36
N ILE A 426 -11.95 4.50 22.46
CA ILE A 426 -11.64 3.52 21.42
C ILE A 426 -12.84 2.58 21.26
N VAL A 427 -13.30 2.39 20.03
CA VAL A 427 -14.38 1.44 19.68
C VAL A 427 -13.85 0.26 18.89
N HIS A 428 -12.66 0.40 18.29
CA HIS A 428 -11.99 -0.64 17.53
C HIS A 428 -10.53 -0.72 17.95
N PHE A 429 -10.16 -1.84 18.56
CA PHE A 429 -8.77 -2.19 18.82
C PHE A 429 -8.43 -3.47 18.09
N THR A 430 -7.44 -3.41 17.20
CA THR A 430 -6.90 -4.62 16.56
C THR A 430 -5.47 -4.87 16.99
N PHE A 431 -5.21 -6.15 17.13
CA PHE A 431 -3.90 -6.67 17.44
C PHE A 431 -3.61 -7.76 16.41
N ARG A 432 -2.64 -7.50 15.53
CA ARG A 432 -2.26 -8.42 14.45
C ARG A 432 -1.03 -9.22 14.83
N PRO A 433 -1.19 -10.50 15.23
CA PRO A 433 -0.08 -11.44 15.28
C PRO A 433 0.57 -11.71 13.92
N SER A 434 1.87 -11.96 13.95
CA SER A 434 2.67 -12.36 12.78
C SER A 434 2.24 -13.68 12.16
N ARG A 435 2.67 -13.89 10.91
CA ARG A 435 2.62 -15.15 10.16
C ARG A 435 3.13 -16.33 11.01
N ILE A 436 2.42 -17.45 10.93
CA ILE A 436 2.89 -18.73 11.43
C ILE A 436 3.57 -19.43 10.24
N PRO A 437 4.85 -19.81 10.32
CA PRO A 437 5.58 -20.38 9.17
C PRO A 437 5.00 -21.68 8.58
N ASP A 438 3.99 -22.31 9.21
CA ASP A 438 3.45 -23.62 8.81
C ASP A 438 1.91 -23.72 8.94
N ASP A 439 1.19 -22.59 9.09
CA ASP A 439 -0.28 -22.59 9.19
C ASP A 439 -0.90 -22.14 7.84
N PRO A 440 -1.78 -22.94 7.21
CA PRO A 440 -2.43 -22.57 5.95
C PRO A 440 -3.32 -21.32 6.06
N ASP A 441 -3.70 -20.89 7.27
CA ASP A 441 -4.44 -19.65 7.53
C ASP A 441 -3.48 -18.49 7.88
N ASP A 442 -3.06 -17.78 6.84
CA ASP A 442 -1.81 -17.00 6.76
C ASP A 442 -1.73 -15.70 7.60
N LYS A 443 -2.83 -15.21 8.17
CA LYS A 443 -2.86 -14.00 9.02
C LYS A 443 -3.98 -14.08 10.06
N VAL A 444 -3.62 -14.04 11.34
CA VAL A 444 -4.60 -13.99 12.43
C VAL A 444 -4.73 -12.55 12.92
N GLU A 445 -5.94 -12.13 13.27
CA GLU A 445 -6.21 -10.82 13.84
C GLU A 445 -7.08 -10.97 15.09
N LEU A 446 -6.60 -10.44 16.21
CA LEU A 446 -7.34 -10.39 17.47
C LEU A 446 -7.99 -9.02 17.57
N ARG A 447 -9.32 -8.98 17.71
CA ARG A 447 -10.09 -7.74 17.67
C ARG A 447 -10.92 -7.59 18.93
N TRP A 448 -10.85 -6.42 19.55
CA TRP A 448 -11.81 -5.96 20.55
C TRP A 448 -12.63 -4.84 19.93
N THR A 449 -13.92 -5.07 19.75
CA THR A 449 -14.84 -4.11 19.11
C THR A 449 -16.06 -3.83 19.95
N ARG A 450 -16.58 -2.60 19.91
CA ARG A 450 -17.86 -2.21 20.53
C ARG A 450 -18.56 -1.18 19.64
N THR A 451 -19.88 -1.03 19.76
CA THR A 451 -20.61 -0.11 18.87
C THR A 451 -20.53 1.34 19.35
N SER A 452 -20.35 1.56 20.66
CA SER A 452 -20.19 2.89 21.26
C SER A 452 -19.20 2.86 22.45
N PRO A 453 -18.66 4.02 22.89
CA PRO A 453 -17.77 4.10 24.04
C PRO A 453 -18.36 3.64 25.38
N ASP A 454 -19.68 3.54 25.48
CA ASP A 454 -20.40 3.16 26.70
C ASP A 454 -20.68 1.64 26.77
N GLU A 455 -20.39 0.91 25.70
CA GLU A 455 -20.59 -0.53 25.62
C GLU A 455 -19.33 -1.33 26.00
N ASP A 456 -19.56 -2.59 26.37
CA ASP A 456 -18.51 -3.57 26.57
C ASP A 456 -17.87 -4.00 25.24
N PHE A 457 -16.57 -4.24 25.28
CA PHE A 457 -15.86 -4.82 24.14
C PHE A 457 -16.23 -6.28 23.92
N ILE A 458 -16.45 -6.63 22.65
CA ILE A 458 -16.58 -7.99 22.17
C ILE A 458 -15.23 -8.42 21.58
N TYR A 459 -14.65 -9.48 22.13
CA TYR A 459 -13.46 -10.11 21.58
C TYR A 459 -13.83 -11.04 20.41
N SER A 460 -13.03 -10.98 19.34
CA SER A 460 -13.12 -11.92 18.22
C SER A 460 -11.75 -12.25 17.66
N LYS A 461 -11.57 -13.49 17.24
CA LYS A 461 -10.38 -14.00 16.54
C LYS A 461 -10.75 -14.22 15.08
N TRP A 462 -10.04 -13.55 14.17
CA TRP A 462 -10.26 -13.65 12.74
C TRP A 462 -9.07 -14.30 12.06
N THR A 463 -9.32 -15.27 11.18
CA THR A 463 -8.35 -15.74 10.20
C THR A 463 -8.62 -15.01 8.89
N CYS A 464 -7.62 -14.25 8.43
CA CYS A 464 -7.66 -13.62 7.12
C CYS A 464 -7.11 -14.62 6.11
N VAL A 465 -8.01 -15.39 5.51
CA VAL A 465 -7.71 -16.23 4.34
C VAL A 465 -7.50 -15.29 3.15
N HIS A 466 -6.34 -15.38 2.50
CA HIS A 466 -6.05 -14.63 1.28
C HIS A 466 -6.43 -15.43 0.03
#